data_AF-A0A519VZ30-F1
#
_entry.id   AF-A0A519VZ30-F1
#
_cell.length_a   1.000
_cell.length_b   1.000
_cell.length_c   1.000
_cell.angle_alpha   90.00
_cell.angle_beta   90.00
_cell.angle_gamma   90.00
#
_symmetry.space_group_name_H-M   'P 1'
#
loop_
_entity.id
_entity.type
_entity.pdbx_description
1 polymer ?
#
loop_
_entity_poly.entity_id
_entity_poly.type
_entity_poly.pdbx_seq_one_letter_code
_entity_poly.pdbx_strand_id
1 'polypeptide(L)' 'VVDWIHPDQFAKYKEVGEAKGLKYVESGPLVRSSYHAEKHLFDIEGIA' A
#
# COMPACT_ATOMS: atom_id res chain seq x y z
N VAL A 1 0.38 23.68 -5.82
CA VAL A 1 -0.17 23.45 -4.46
C VAL A 1 0.66 22.35 -3.82
N VAL A 2 1.14 22.53 -2.60
CA VAL A 2 1.84 21.49 -1.82
C VAL A 2 0.98 21.24 -0.59
N ASP A 3 0.34 20.08 -0.56
CA ASP A 3 -0.50 19.66 0.57
C ASP A 3 0.27 18.65 1.43
N TRP A 4 0.28 18.91 2.74
CA TRP A 4 0.86 17.99 3.73
C TRP A 4 -0.26 17.12 4.27
N ILE A 5 -0.24 15.86 3.84
CA ILE A 5 -1.32 14.91 4.11
C ILE A 5 -1.12 14.29 5.50
N HIS A 6 -2.16 14.33 6.35
CA HIS A 6 -2.15 13.68 7.66
C HIS A 6 -2.07 12.14 7.51
N PRO A 7 -1.36 11.42 8.39
CA PRO A 7 -1.28 9.96 8.37
C PRO A 7 -2.61 9.21 8.17
N ASP A 8 -3.71 9.70 8.75
CA ASP A 8 -5.04 9.06 8.63
C ASP A 8 -5.55 8.97 7.19
N GLN A 9 -5.18 9.92 6.35
CA GLN A 9 -5.58 9.92 4.96
C GLN A 9 -4.85 8.81 4.19
N PHE A 10 -3.61 8.46 4.58
CA PHE A 10 -2.93 7.29 4.03
C PHE A 10 -3.61 5.99 4.47
N ALA A 11 -4.06 5.89 5.73
CA ALA A 11 -4.82 4.75 6.22
C ALA A 11 -6.12 4.56 5.43
N LYS A 12 -6.88 5.63 5.21
CA LYS A 12 -8.07 5.60 4.34
C LYS A 12 -7.78 5.12 2.92
N TYR A 13 -6.67 5.56 2.32
CA TYR A 13 -6.32 5.10 0.96
C TYR A 13 -5.93 3.62 0.93
N LYS A 14 -5.32 3.11 2.00
CA LYS A 14 -5.04 1.68 2.14
C LYS A 14 -6.34 0.88 2.10
N GLU A 15 -7.29 1.23 2.96
CA GLU A 15 -8.61 0.58 3.03
C GLU A 15 -9.35 0.62 1.68
N VAL A 16 -9.33 1.77 1.00
CA VAL A 16 -9.96 1.91 -0.32
C VAL A 16 -9.30 1.02 -1.38
N GLY A 17 -7.97 0.92 -1.37
CA GLY A 17 -7.22 0.08 -2.29
C GLY A 17 -7.52 -1.41 -2.06
N GLU A 18 -7.53 -1.83 -0.81
CA GLU A 18 -7.84 -3.21 -0.40
C GLU A 18 -9.30 -3.55 -0.76
N ALA A 19 -10.25 -2.65 -0.51
CA ALA A 19 -11.65 -2.82 -0.89
C ALA A 19 -11.87 -2.90 -2.41
N LYS A 20 -10.95 -2.35 -3.21
CA LYS A 20 -10.95 -2.47 -4.68
C LYS A 20 -10.34 -3.77 -5.20
N GLY A 21 -9.83 -4.63 -4.31
CA GLY A 21 -9.19 -5.89 -4.68
C GLY A 21 -7.74 -5.75 -5.11
N LEU A 22 -7.05 -4.65 -4.77
CA LEU A 22 -5.61 -4.56 -4.95
C LEU A 22 -4.93 -5.56 -4.00
N LYS A 23 -4.10 -6.44 -4.55
CA LYS A 23 -3.43 -7.49 -3.79
C LYS A 23 -2.47 -6.97 -2.72
N TYR A 24 -1.82 -5.83 -3.01
CA TYR A 24 -0.88 -5.17 -2.11
C TYR A 24 -1.13 -3.66 -2.14
N VAL A 25 -1.25 -3.05 -0.96
CA VAL A 25 -1.43 -1.60 -0.82
C VAL A 25 -0.51 -1.07 0.28
N GLU A 26 0.58 -0.43 -0.16
CA GLU A 26 1.51 0.29 0.70
C GLU A 26 1.16 1.80 0.64
N SER A 27 0.66 2.35 1.75
CA SER A 27 0.22 3.75 1.83
C SER A 27 0.71 4.39 3.11
N GLY A 28 1.59 5.38 2.98
CA GLY A 28 2.17 6.11 4.10
C GLY A 28 3.05 7.27 3.64
N PRO A 29 3.37 8.22 4.54
CA PRO A 29 4.05 9.48 4.20
C PRO A 29 5.47 9.28 3.62
N LEU A 30 6.13 8.18 3.96
CA LEU A 30 7.49 7.85 3.51
C LEU A 30 7.54 6.73 2.47
N VAL A 31 6.38 6.20 2.06
CA VAL A 31 6.33 5.12 1.07
C VAL A 31 6.91 5.60 -0.26
N ARG A 32 7.67 4.71 -0.90
CA ARG A 32 8.25 4.86 -2.23
C ARG A 32 8.03 3.56 -2.99
N SER A 33 8.20 3.57 -4.31
CA SER A 33 7.93 2.40 -5.15
C SER A 33 8.74 1.15 -4.77
N SER A 34 9.93 1.31 -4.19
CA SER A 34 10.78 0.20 -3.75
C SER A 34 10.47 -0.31 -2.33
N TYR A 35 9.63 0.39 -1.57
CA TYR A 35 9.34 0.03 -0.19
C TYR A 35 8.56 -1.29 -0.15
N HIS A 36 9.11 -2.29 0.55
CA HIS A 36 8.57 -3.65 0.65
C HIS A 36 8.30 -4.34 -0.69
N ALA A 37 8.98 -3.96 -1.77
CA ALA A 37 8.76 -4.54 -3.09
C ALA A 37 8.93 -6.08 -3.12
N GLU A 38 9.75 -6.64 -2.22
CA GLU A 38 9.92 -8.08 -2.07
C GLU A 38 8.61 -8.83 -1.73
N LYS A 39 7.67 -8.17 -1.05
CA LYS A 39 6.37 -8.76 -0.69
C LYS A 39 5.43 -8.90 -1.89
N HIS A 40 5.71 -8.16 -2.97
CA HIS A 40 4.92 -8.14 -4.19
C HIS A 40 5.37 -9.19 -5.20
N LEU A 41 6.46 -9.94 -4.91
CA LEU A 41 7.06 -10.89 -5.86
C LEU A 41 6.37 -12.26 -5.87
N PHE A 42 5.78 -12.67 -4.75
CA PHE A 42 5.23 -14.01 -4.59
C PHE A 42 3.83 -13.95 -4.01
N ASP A 43 2.92 -14.62 -4.69
CA ASP A 43 1.58 -14.86 -4.20
C ASP A 43 1.64 -15.90 -3.08
N ILE A 44 1.23 -15.51 -1.87
CA ILE A 44 1.24 -16.38 -0.68
C ILE A 44 0.40 -17.66 -0.88
N GLU A 45 -0.50 -17.67 -1.86
CA GLU A 45 -1.36 -18.81 -2.23
C GLU A 45 -0.65 -19.90 -3.06
N GLY A 46 0.62 -19.71 -3.44
CA GLY A 46 1.36 -20.65 -4.30
C GLY A 46 2.51 -21.42 -3.62
N ILE A 47 2.75 -21.20 -2.32
CA ILE A 47 3.91 -21.80 -1.59
C ILE A 47 3.49 -22.49 -0.28
N ALA A 48 2.20 -22.59 0.05
CA ALA A 48 1.71 -23.38 1.19
C ALA A 48 0.43 -24.14 0.86
#